data_AF-A0A398DI00-F1
#
_entry.id   AF-A0A398DI00-F1
#
_cell.length_a   1.000
_cell.length_b   1.000
_cell.length_c   1.000
_cell.angle_alpha   90.00
_cell.angle_beta   90.00
_cell.angle_gamma   90.00
#
_symmetry.space_group_name_H-M   'P 1'
#
loop_
_entity.id
_entity.type
_entity.pdbx_description
1 polymer ?
#
loop_
_entity_poly.entity_id
_entity_poly.type
_entity_poly.pdbx_seq_one_letter_code
_entity_poly.pdbx_strand_id
1 'polypeptide(L)'
;MTELEEYQKARDRVQEVKGLYAHAVMFLVANAALAVLNLATLKKNDGVIWFIWPLIGWGVVLVVHAISVFGIGRFLGRGWEQRQIQRELDRRHSDPQA
;
A
#
# COMPACT_ATOMS: atom_id res chain seq x y z
N MET A 1 -13.24 -25.84 -5.93
CA MET A 1 -11.88 -25.43 -5.55
C MET A 1 -11.30 -26.57 -4.75
N THR A 2 -10.15 -27.12 -5.17
CA THR A 2 -9.51 -28.23 -4.44
C THR A 2 -8.75 -27.65 -3.22
N GLU A 3 -8.59 -28.42 -2.14
CA GLU A 3 -7.90 -27.94 -0.92
C GLU A 3 -6.49 -27.39 -1.20
N LEU A 4 -5.82 -27.92 -2.24
CA LEU A 4 -4.53 -27.44 -2.74
C LEU A 4 -4.60 -26.01 -3.32
N GLU A 5 -5.65 -25.66 -4.06
CA GLU A 5 -5.84 -24.32 -4.62
C GLU A 5 -6.09 -23.28 -3.53
N GLU A 6 -6.87 -23.63 -2.50
CA GLU A 6 -7.11 -22.74 -1.36
C GLU A 6 -5.83 -22.50 -0.55
N TYR A 7 -5.04 -23.56 -0.31
CA TYR A 7 -3.75 -23.46 0.36
C TYR A 7 -2.75 -22.60 -0.42
N GLN A 8 -2.67 -22.76 -1.75
CA GLN A 8 -1.80 -21.94 -2.60
C GLN A 8 -2.21 -20.46 -2.56
N LYS A 9 -3.51 -20.14 -2.72
CA LYS A 9 -4.02 -18.77 -2.58
C LYS A 9 -3.69 -18.16 -1.22
N ALA A 10 -3.87 -18.91 -0.15
CA ALA A 10 -3.54 -18.45 1.20
C ALA A 10 -2.04 -18.16 1.34
N ARG A 11 -1.19 -19.03 0.77
CA ARG A 11 0.26 -18.90 0.82
C ARG A 11 0.76 -17.69 0.02
N ASP A 12 0.24 -17.48 -1.18
CA ASP A 12 0.58 -16.34 -2.04
C ASP A 12 0.25 -15.02 -1.35
N ARG A 13 -0.93 -14.91 -0.72
CA ARG A 13 -1.30 -13.72 0.07
C ARG A 13 -0.35 -13.46 1.23
N VAL A 14 0.12 -14.49 1.93
CA VAL A 14 1.12 -14.33 2.99
C VAL A 14 2.46 -13.86 2.44
N GLN A 15 2.86 -14.34 1.26
CA GLN A 15 4.10 -13.95 0.61
C GLN A 15 4.07 -12.48 0.15
N GLU A 16 2.95 -12.03 -0.42
CA GLU A 16 2.76 -10.63 -0.80
C GLU A 16 2.83 -9.70 0.41
N VAL A 17 2.16 -10.06 1.51
CA VAL A 17 2.20 -9.27 2.76
C VAL A 17 3.63 -9.22 3.32
N LYS A 18 4.35 -10.33 3.32
CA LYS A 18 5.77 -10.35 3.74
C LYS A 18 6.63 -9.45 2.87
N GLY A 19 6.43 -9.46 1.54
CA GLY A 19 7.14 -8.61 0.60
C GLY A 19 6.92 -7.11 0.89
N LEU A 20 5.69 -6.74 1.22
CA LEU A 20 5.34 -5.37 1.61
C LEU A 20 6.01 -4.96 2.93
N TYR A 21 5.97 -5.82 3.95
CA TYR A 21 6.66 -5.54 5.22
C TYR A 21 8.16 -5.38 5.04
N ALA A 22 8.80 -6.22 4.22
CA ALA A 22 10.22 -6.08 3.90
C ALA A 22 10.54 -4.72 3.25
N HIS A 23 9.73 -4.29 2.27
CA HIS A 23 9.89 -2.97 1.65
C HIS A 23 9.62 -1.82 2.63
N ALA A 24 8.61 -1.94 3.49
CA ALA A 24 8.29 -0.92 4.50
C ALA A 24 9.40 -0.77 5.54
N VAL A 25 9.99 -1.88 6.01
CA VAL A 25 11.13 -1.87 6.93
C VAL A 25 12.34 -1.25 6.26
N MET A 26 12.66 -1.66 5.02
CA MET A 26 13.78 -1.07 4.28
C MET A 26 13.58 0.43 4.05
N PHE A 27 12.36 0.86 3.73
CA PHE A 27 12.01 2.27 3.60
C PHE A 27 12.25 3.02 4.90
N LEU A 28 11.81 2.50 6.06
CA LEU A 28 12.04 3.13 7.36
C LEU A 28 13.53 3.24 7.69
N VAL A 29 14.29 2.17 7.49
CA VAL A 29 15.74 2.15 7.76
C VAL A 29 16.49 3.13 6.85
N ALA A 30 16.19 3.13 5.54
CA ALA A 30 16.81 4.05 4.59
C ALA A 30 16.49 5.52 4.91
N ASN A 31 15.23 5.84 5.22
CA ASN A 31 14.83 7.19 5.59
C ASN A 31 15.41 7.62 6.94
N ALA A 32 15.52 6.72 7.91
CA ALA A 32 16.19 7.01 9.18
C ALA A 32 17.67 7.34 8.96
N ALA A 33 18.38 6.56 8.12
CA ALA A 33 19.76 6.83 7.76
C ALA A 33 19.92 8.18 7.04
N LEU A 34 19.02 8.51 6.09
CA LEU A 34 18.99 9.80 5.40
C LEU A 34 18.69 10.96 6.36
N ALA A 35 17.78 10.78 7.31
CA ALA A 35 17.46 11.78 8.32
C ALA A 35 18.68 12.05 9.22
N VAL A 36 19.37 11.01 9.68
CA VAL A 36 20.62 11.14 10.45
C VAL A 36 21.68 11.87 9.62
N LEU A 37 21.85 11.51 8.34
CA LEU A 37 22.79 12.18 7.44
C LEU A 37 22.45 13.66 7.28
N ASN A 38 21.17 13.99 7.05
CA ASN A 38 20.71 15.36 6.91
C ASN A 38 20.94 16.19 8.19
N LEU A 39 20.71 15.61 9.37
CA LEU A 39 21.02 16.25 10.65
C LEU A 39 22.52 16.45 10.85
N ALA A 40 23.34 15.49 10.43
CA ALA A 40 24.80 15.60 10.49
C ALA A 40 25.36 16.64 9.49
N THR A 41 24.73 16.82 8.33
CA THR A 41 25.10 17.82 7.32
C THR A 41 24.31 19.12 7.41
N LEU A 42 23.46 19.29 8.43
CA LEU A 42 22.54 20.41 8.54
C LEU A 42 23.25 21.78 8.48
N LYS A 43 24.42 21.86 9.12
CA LYS A 43 25.27 23.05 9.16
C LYS A 43 25.98 23.35 7.83
N LYS A 44 26.14 22.35 6.95
CA LYS A 44 26.77 22.47 5.63
C LYS A 44 25.77 22.79 4.52
N ASN A 45 24.48 22.52 4.77
CA ASN A 45 23.40 22.68 3.79
C ASN A 45 22.53 23.90 4.07
N ASP A 46 23.02 24.91 4.81
CA ASP A 46 22.27 26.13 5.16
C ASP A 46 20.88 25.87 5.80
N GLY A 47 20.75 24.76 6.55
CA GLY A 47 19.49 24.36 7.17
C GLY A 47 18.48 23.68 6.22
N VAL A 48 18.87 23.36 4.98
CA VAL A 48 18.00 22.67 4.01
C VAL A 48 17.79 21.21 4.41
N ILE A 49 16.51 20.84 4.56
CA ILE A 49 16.06 19.49 4.88
C ILE A 49 15.80 18.71 3.58
N TRP A 50 16.86 18.21 2.96
CA TRP A 50 16.77 17.57 1.64
C TRP A 50 16.21 16.13 1.69
N PHE A 51 16.28 15.46 2.84
CA PHE A 51 15.80 14.07 2.98
C PHE A 51 14.28 13.92 2.76
N ILE A 52 13.52 15.01 2.85
CA ILE A 52 12.08 15.04 2.58
C ILE A 52 11.77 14.61 1.14
N TRP A 53 12.64 14.94 0.17
CA TRP A 53 12.41 14.58 -1.24
C TRP A 53 12.45 13.06 -1.48
N PRO A 54 13.50 12.33 -1.04
CA PRO A 54 13.47 10.87 -1.00
C PRO A 54 12.28 10.31 -0.22
N LEU A 55 11.96 10.89 0.94
CA LEU A 55 10.87 10.40 1.79
C LEU A 55 9.51 10.46 1.09
N ILE A 56 9.20 11.58 0.43
CA ILE A 56 7.94 11.74 -0.31
C ILE A 56 7.94 10.86 -1.56
N GLY A 57 9.01 10.89 -2.36
CA GLY A 57 9.09 10.12 -3.60
C GLY A 57 8.91 8.61 -3.37
N TRP A 58 9.69 8.06 -2.43
CA TRP A 58 9.62 6.64 -2.10
C TRP A 58 8.38 6.29 -1.26
N GLY A 59 7.89 7.24 -0.45
CA GLY A 59 6.68 7.07 0.34
C GLY A 59 5.44 6.85 -0.54
N VAL A 60 5.31 7.59 -1.64
CA VAL A 60 4.23 7.39 -2.61
C VAL A 60 4.28 5.98 -3.22
N VAL A 61 5.46 5.49 -3.60
CA VAL A 61 5.61 4.14 -4.15
C VAL A 61 5.22 3.07 -3.12
N LEU A 62 5.63 3.24 -1.86
CA LEU A 62 5.28 2.32 -0.79
C LEU A 62 3.76 2.29 -0.54
N VAL A 63 3.10 3.45 -0.57
CA VAL A 63 1.64 3.55 -0.40
C VAL A 63 0.91 2.87 -1.56
N VAL A 64 1.33 3.10 -2.81
CA VAL A 64 0.74 2.43 -3.98
C VAL A 64 0.92 0.91 -3.90
N HIS A 65 2.10 0.45 -3.52
CA HIS A 65 2.37 -0.98 -3.33
C HIS A 65 1.52 -1.59 -2.21
N ALA A 66 1.36 -0.87 -1.09
CA ALA A 66 0.51 -1.27 0.01
C ALA A 66 -0.97 -1.40 -0.40
N ILE A 67 -1.48 -0.46 -1.20
CA ILE A 67 -2.85 -0.52 -1.72
C ILE A 67 -3.03 -1.71 -2.67
N SER A 68 -2.03 -2.00 -3.51
CA SER A 68 -2.04 -3.17 -4.40
C SER A 68 -2.08 -4.49 -3.61
N VAL A 69 -1.22 -4.62 -2.59
CA VAL A 69 -1.14 -5.84 -1.77
C VAL A 69 -2.36 -6.00 -0.86
N PHE A 70 -2.80 -4.97 -0.14
CA PHE A 70 -3.95 -5.11 0.77
C PHE A 70 -5.30 -5.06 0.07
N GLY A 71 -5.33 -4.63 -1.19
CA GLY A 71 -6.55 -4.39 -1.94
C GLY A 71 -7.27 -3.12 -1.47
N ILE A 72 -7.91 -2.46 -2.43
CA ILE A 72 -8.68 -1.23 -2.22
C ILE A 72 -9.76 -1.43 -1.14
N GLY A 73 -10.40 -2.60 -1.06
CA GLY A 73 -11.47 -2.88 -0.09
C GLY A 73 -11.02 -2.87 1.38
N ARG A 74 -9.76 -3.23 1.68
CA ARG A 74 -9.23 -3.17 3.06
C ARG A 74 -8.79 -1.76 3.43
N PHE A 75 -8.33 -0.97 2.45
CA PHE A 75 -7.92 0.43 2.64
C PHE A 75 -9.11 1.40 2.71
N LEU A 76 -10.13 1.21 1.86
CA LEU A 76 -11.38 2.00 1.86
C LEU A 76 -12.42 1.52 2.88
N GLY A 77 -12.13 0.42 3.59
CA GLY A 77 -12.97 -0.18 4.62
C GLY A 77 -14.15 -0.99 4.07
N ARG A 78 -14.66 -1.92 4.90
CA ARG A 78 -15.76 -2.86 4.58
C ARG A 78 -17.01 -2.20 3.96
N GLY A 79 -17.24 -0.91 4.21
CA GLY A 79 -18.34 -0.16 3.61
C GLY A 79 -18.17 0.13 2.11
N TRP A 80 -16.95 0.14 1.57
CA TRP A 80 -16.74 0.36 0.13
C TRP A 80 -17.21 -0.83 -0.71
N GLU A 81 -16.90 -2.05 -0.26
CA GLU A 81 -17.30 -3.28 -0.96
C GLU A 81 -18.82 -3.42 -1.00
N GLN A 82 -19.50 -3.22 0.14
CA GLN A 82 -20.97 -3.17 0.18
C GLN A 82 -21.55 -2.08 -0.73
N ARG A 83 -20.94 -0.89 -0.80
CA ARG A 83 -21.41 0.17 -1.71
C ARG A 83 -21.25 -0.20 -3.18
N GLN A 84 -20.20 -0.91 -3.56
CA GLN A 84 -20.03 -1.37 -4.95
C GLN A 84 -21.02 -2.48 -5.30
N ILE A 85 -21.24 -3.43 -4.39
CA ILE A 85 -22.26 -4.48 -4.55
C ILE A 85 -23.64 -3.84 -4.70
N GLN A 86 -23.99 -2.88 -3.84
CA GLN A 86 -25.27 -2.18 -3.91
C GLN A 86 -25.42 -1.43 -5.25
N ARG A 87 -24.38 -0.74 -5.72
CA ARG A 87 -24.39 -0.05 -7.02
C ARG A 87 -24.60 -0.99 -8.19
N GLU A 88 -24.00 -2.17 -8.16
CA GLU A 88 -24.16 -3.17 -9.21
C GLU A 88 -25.56 -3.81 -9.18
N LEU A 89 -26.11 -4.07 -7.98
CA LEU A 89 -27.49 -4.52 -7.81
C LEU A 89 -28.49 -3.47 -8.31
N ASP A 90 -28.31 -2.21 -7.93
CA ASP A 90 -29.16 -1.10 -8.38
C ASP A 90 -29.08 -0.94 -9.91
N ARG A 91 -27.90 -1.08 -10.51
CA ARG A 91 -27.71 -1.04 -11.97
C ARG A 91 -28.50 -2.16 -12.67
N ARG A 92 -28.45 -3.39 -12.14
CA ARG A 92 -29.20 -4.55 -12.70
C ARG A 92 -30.71 -4.41 -12.50
N HIS A 93 -31.16 -3.85 -11.39
CA HIS A 93 -32.58 -3.60 -11.13
C HIS A 93 -33.14 -2.46 -11.99
N SER A 94 -32.29 -1.49 -12.35
CA SER A 94 -32.65 -0.34 -13.19
C SER A 94 -32.59 -0.63 -14.69
N ASP A 95 -32.11 -1.81 -15.09
CA ASP A 95 -32.03 -2.25 -16.48
C ASP A 95 -33.00 -3.43 -16.71
N PRO A 96 -34.25 -3.19 -17.15
CA PRO A 96 -35.31 -4.21 -17.19
C PRO A 96 -35.13 -5.30 -18.26
N GLN A 97 -33.96 -5.42 -18.91
CA GLN A 97 -33.73 -6.27 -20.10
C GLN A 97 -32.49 -7.18 -20.02
N ALA A 98 -32.11 -7.64 -18.81
CA ALA A 98 -31.15 -8.74 -18.65
C ALA A 98 -31.84 -10.06 -18.25
#